data_AF-A0A6B1E4A2-F1
#
_entry.id   AF-A0A6B1E4A2-F1
#
_cell.length_a   1.000
_cell.length_b   1.000
_cell.length_c   1.000
_cell.angle_alpha   90.00
_cell.angle_beta   90.00
_cell.angle_gamma   90.00
#
_symmetry.space_group_name_H-M   'P 1'
#
loop_
_entity.id
_entity.type
_entity.pdbx_description
1 polymer ?
#
loop_
_entity_poly.entity_id
_entity_poly.type
_entity_poly.pdbx_seq_one_letter_code
_entity_poly.pdbx_strand_id
1 'polypeptide(L)'
;MNNLSAVCEAIRADLEQRNAARDQAIGLSRALIRDCSASIRAIHRRDWTSADAGLAEVAAGSRELIAAVRDYPDLYASSYTQDALKEVVEAHITRAIIRGDALPTAREMGVESATYLKGLAEAATELRRFILDIMRREDGHSQEAERLLEAMDAIYDQLVAFDFPDALTRGLRRQTDVVRGVLERTRGDLTQSLRQQQLQSALAQLERRLDDARAGQAG
;
A
#
# COMPACT_ATOMS: atom_id res chain seq x y z
N MET A 1 -11.40 52.20 21.92
CA MET A 1 -10.99 50.82 21.52
C MET A 1 -11.09 49.89 22.74
N ASN A 2 -12.24 49.85 23.41
CA ASN A 2 -12.31 49.35 24.79
C ASN A 2 -12.52 47.83 24.90
N ASN A 3 -12.77 47.14 23.78
CA ASN A 3 -12.94 45.69 23.72
C ASN A 3 -11.75 44.97 23.04
N LEU A 4 -10.68 45.69 22.68
CA LEU A 4 -9.56 45.11 21.94
C LEU A 4 -8.86 43.98 22.74
N SER A 5 -8.66 44.14 24.06
CA SER A 5 -8.05 43.09 24.89
C SER A 5 -8.88 41.81 24.87
N ALA A 6 -10.20 41.93 25.11
CA ALA A 6 -11.11 40.79 25.12
C ALA A 6 -11.17 40.08 23.75
N VAL A 7 -11.18 40.84 22.65
CA VAL A 7 -11.10 40.27 21.29
C VAL A 7 -9.79 39.52 21.08
N CYS A 8 -8.65 40.11 21.46
CA CYS A 8 -7.34 39.47 21.33
C CYS A 8 -7.18 38.23 22.23
N GLU A 9 -7.76 38.24 23.43
CA GLU A 9 -7.77 37.08 24.35
C GLU A 9 -8.58 35.92 23.79
N ALA A 10 -9.77 36.18 23.24
CA ALA A 10 -10.58 35.16 22.58
C ALA A 10 -9.87 34.55 21.36
N ILE A 11 -9.24 35.38 20.53
CA ILE A 11 -8.44 34.91 19.39
C ILE A 11 -7.25 34.07 19.87
N ARG A 12 -6.55 34.49 20.93
CA ARG A 12 -5.42 33.72 21.49
C ARG A 12 -5.88 32.34 21.96
N ALA A 13 -7.00 32.27 22.67
CA ALA A 13 -7.54 31.01 23.15
C ALA A 13 -7.94 30.05 22.00
N ASP A 14 -8.54 30.56 20.92
CA ASP A 14 -8.84 29.77 19.72
C ASP A 14 -7.56 29.25 19.05
N LEU A 15 -6.54 30.10 18.88
CA LEU A 15 -5.26 29.70 18.29
C LEU A 15 -4.51 28.69 19.16
N GLU A 16 -4.56 28.80 20.49
CA GLU A 16 -3.98 27.83 21.41
C GLU A 16 -4.65 26.45 21.28
N GLN A 17 -5.98 26.41 21.18
CA GLN A 17 -6.74 25.16 20.96
C GLN A 17 -6.40 24.52 19.61
N ARG A 18 -6.36 25.31 18.54
CA ARG A 18 -5.93 24.85 17.20
C ARG A 18 -4.50 24.32 17.22
N ASN A 19 -3.58 25.02 17.89
CA ASN A 19 -2.19 24.59 17.97
C ASN A 19 -2.04 23.27 18.73
N ALA A 20 -2.77 23.09 19.84
CA ALA A 20 -2.79 21.84 20.59
C ALA A 20 -3.31 20.67 19.73
N ALA A 21 -4.42 20.87 19.00
CA ALA A 21 -4.97 19.86 18.09
C ALA A 21 -3.99 19.51 16.96
N ARG A 22 -3.30 20.51 16.41
CA ARG A 22 -2.25 20.31 15.40
C ARG A 22 -1.09 19.47 15.94
N ASP A 23 -0.56 19.80 17.12
CA ASP A 23 0.57 19.08 17.70
C ASP A 23 0.19 17.63 18.05
N GLN A 24 -1.03 17.40 18.55
CA GLN A 24 -1.59 16.06 18.74
C GLN A 24 -1.68 15.30 17.41
N ALA A 25 -2.24 15.91 16.36
CA ALA A 25 -2.41 15.28 15.05
C ALA A 25 -1.06 14.90 14.42
N ILE A 26 -0.03 15.71 14.57
CA ILE A 26 1.34 15.39 14.10
C ILE A 26 1.89 14.16 14.85
N GLY A 27 1.71 14.11 16.17
CA GLY A 27 2.12 12.99 17.00
C GLY A 27 1.46 11.68 16.58
N LEU A 28 0.13 11.71 16.46
CA LEU A 28 -0.69 10.58 16.03
C LEU A 28 -0.34 10.13 14.60
N SER A 29 -0.20 11.06 13.66
CA SER A 29 0.17 10.75 12.27
C SER A 29 1.51 10.01 12.20
N ARG A 30 2.52 10.45 12.95
CA ARG A 30 3.84 9.78 12.99
C ARG A 30 3.78 8.40 13.61
N ALA A 31 2.96 8.21 14.64
CA ALA A 31 2.75 6.88 15.24
C ALA A 31 2.09 5.94 14.23
N LEU A 32 1.00 6.41 13.63
CA LEU A 32 0.21 5.65 12.67
C LEU A 32 1.04 5.18 11.46
N ILE A 33 1.90 6.05 10.90
CA ILE A 33 2.81 5.68 9.80
C ILE A 33 3.78 4.57 10.23
N ARG A 34 4.33 4.64 11.45
CA ARG A 34 5.23 3.58 11.96
C ARG A 34 4.49 2.25 12.12
N ASP A 35 3.26 2.28 12.61
CA ASP A 35 2.45 1.09 12.84
C ASP A 35 1.98 0.45 11.53
N CYS A 36 1.63 1.27 10.52
CA CYS A 36 1.36 0.83 9.15
C CYS A 36 2.59 0.13 8.56
N SER A 37 3.76 0.78 8.66
CA SER A 37 5.03 0.20 8.21
C SER A 37 5.37 -1.12 8.93
N ALA A 38 5.08 -1.22 10.23
CA ALA A 38 5.31 -2.46 10.99
C ALA A 38 4.37 -3.59 10.52
N SER A 39 3.10 -3.25 10.28
CA SER A 39 2.08 -4.19 9.77
C SER A 39 2.42 -4.69 8.37
N ILE A 40 2.83 -3.82 7.45
CA ILE A 40 3.28 -4.21 6.10
C ILE A 40 4.49 -5.15 6.17
N ARG A 41 5.45 -4.88 7.06
CA ARG A 41 6.59 -5.80 7.26
C ARG A 41 6.15 -7.17 7.80
N ALA A 42 5.14 -7.23 8.67
CA ALA A 42 4.58 -8.50 9.14
C ALA A 42 3.87 -9.26 8.01
N ILE A 43 3.13 -8.54 7.14
CA ILE A 43 2.49 -9.08 5.93
C ILE A 43 3.53 -9.73 5.00
N HIS A 44 4.65 -9.05 4.71
CA HIS A 44 5.75 -9.63 3.90
C HIS A 44 6.31 -10.92 4.49
N ARG A 45 6.43 -10.99 5.82
CA ARG A 45 6.87 -12.20 6.53
C ARG A 45 5.79 -13.26 6.65
N ARG A 46 4.56 -12.98 6.19
CA ARG A 46 3.37 -13.82 6.39
C ARG A 46 3.10 -14.14 7.86
N ASP A 47 3.52 -13.26 8.76
CA ASP A 47 3.18 -13.32 10.18
C ASP A 47 1.78 -12.71 10.37
N TRP A 48 0.76 -13.51 10.03
CA TRP A 48 -0.63 -13.05 9.98
C TRP A 48 -1.18 -12.65 11.34
N THR A 49 -0.73 -13.32 12.41
CA THR A 49 -1.13 -12.98 13.78
C THR A 49 -0.66 -11.56 14.12
N SER A 50 0.61 -11.25 13.88
CA SER A 50 1.14 -9.90 14.13
C SER A 50 0.57 -8.87 13.16
N ALA A 51 0.35 -9.24 11.90
CA ALA A 51 -0.22 -8.34 10.90
C ALA A 51 -1.66 -7.96 11.25
N ASP A 52 -2.51 -8.91 11.61
CA ASP A 52 -3.91 -8.66 11.94
C ASP A 52 -4.06 -7.87 13.26
N ALA A 53 -3.23 -8.19 14.27
CA ALA A 53 -3.17 -7.39 15.50
C ALA A 53 -2.69 -5.96 15.21
N GLY A 54 -1.64 -5.79 14.42
CA GLY A 54 -1.12 -4.48 14.02
C GLY A 54 -2.14 -3.66 13.24
N LEU A 55 -2.88 -4.28 12.31
CA LEU A 55 -3.93 -3.60 11.54
C LEU A 55 -5.14 -3.19 12.40
N ALA A 56 -5.45 -3.95 13.47
CA ALA A 56 -6.47 -3.54 14.42
C ALA A 56 -6.06 -2.26 15.17
N GLU A 57 -4.79 -2.16 15.60
CA GLU A 57 -4.23 -0.95 16.22
C GLU A 57 -4.17 0.22 15.23
N VAL A 58 -3.76 -0.02 13.98
CA VAL A 58 -3.79 0.98 12.91
C VAL A 58 -5.21 1.51 12.69
N ALA A 59 -6.22 0.64 12.68
CA ALA A 59 -7.61 1.08 12.56
C ALA A 59 -8.11 1.88 13.77
N ALA A 60 -7.61 1.58 14.98
CA ALA A 60 -7.91 2.36 16.17
C ALA A 60 -7.23 3.75 16.12
N GLY A 61 -5.94 3.79 15.78
CA GLY A 61 -5.18 5.03 15.67
C GLY A 61 -5.67 5.94 14.54
N SER A 62 -6.18 5.39 13.44
CA SER A 62 -6.79 6.19 12.38
C SER A 62 -8.07 6.89 12.85
N ARG A 63 -8.94 6.20 13.60
CA ARG A 63 -10.13 6.80 14.21
C ARG A 63 -9.77 7.89 15.22
N GLU A 64 -8.73 7.67 16.03
CA GLU A 64 -8.23 8.66 16.97
C GLU A 64 -7.72 9.91 16.26
N LEU A 65 -6.89 9.75 15.22
CA LEU A 65 -6.38 10.86 14.41
C LEU A 65 -7.52 11.66 13.78
N ILE A 66 -8.50 10.99 13.16
CA ILE A 66 -9.66 11.64 12.53
C ILE A 66 -10.49 12.39 13.58
N ALA A 67 -10.70 11.81 14.76
CA ALA A 67 -11.43 12.46 15.84
C ALA A 67 -10.69 13.71 16.36
N ALA A 68 -9.37 13.67 16.50
CA ALA A 68 -8.55 14.77 17.00
C ALA A 68 -8.60 16.03 16.11
N VAL A 69 -8.86 15.85 14.81
CA VAL A 69 -8.92 16.96 13.83
C VAL A 69 -10.34 17.22 13.31
N ARG A 70 -11.37 16.59 13.87
CA ARG A 70 -12.75 16.66 13.36
C ARG A 70 -13.26 18.08 13.22
N ASP A 71 -12.98 18.92 14.21
CA ASP A 71 -13.46 20.31 14.26
C ASP A 71 -12.56 21.28 13.47
N TYR A 72 -11.48 20.76 12.87
CA TYR A 72 -10.46 21.53 12.16
C TYR A 72 -10.22 20.97 10.75
N PRO A 73 -11.07 21.30 9.77
CA PRO A 73 -10.97 20.78 8.40
C PRO A 73 -9.62 21.04 7.72
N ASP A 74 -8.95 22.15 8.05
CA ASP A 74 -7.61 22.48 7.59
C ASP A 74 -6.54 21.52 8.14
N LEU A 75 -6.67 21.11 9.40
CA LEU A 75 -5.79 20.10 10.00
C LEU A 75 -6.07 18.71 9.42
N TYR A 76 -7.33 18.37 9.16
CA TYR A 76 -7.65 17.12 8.45
C TYR A 76 -7.06 17.10 7.04
N ALA A 77 -7.17 18.20 6.30
CA ALA A 77 -6.66 18.32 4.94
C ALA A 77 -5.13 18.46 4.84
N SER A 78 -4.44 18.62 5.98
CA SER A 78 -2.98 18.77 6.05
C SER A 78 -2.24 17.56 5.49
N SER A 79 -1.00 17.78 5.03
CA SER A 79 -0.19 16.69 4.47
C SER A 79 0.09 15.58 5.48
N TYR A 80 0.41 15.89 6.73
CA TYR A 80 0.73 14.86 7.73
C TYR A 80 -0.46 13.95 8.04
N THR A 81 -1.68 14.49 8.12
CA THR A 81 -2.88 13.68 8.33
C THR A 81 -3.21 12.85 7.08
N GLN A 82 -3.18 13.48 5.90
CA GLN A 82 -3.50 12.79 4.65
C GLN A 82 -2.48 11.70 4.29
N ASP A 83 -1.20 11.94 4.56
CA ASP A 83 -0.14 10.96 4.37
C ASP A 83 -0.34 9.77 5.32
N ALA A 84 -0.62 10.01 6.60
CA ALA A 84 -0.88 8.93 7.55
C ALA A 84 -2.12 8.09 7.17
N LEU A 85 -3.22 8.73 6.77
CA LEU A 85 -4.43 8.02 6.33
C LEU A 85 -4.21 7.27 5.00
N LYS A 86 -3.37 7.76 4.11
CA LYS A 86 -2.97 7.05 2.88
C LYS A 86 -2.22 5.76 3.23
N GLU A 87 -1.29 5.79 4.19
CA GLU A 87 -0.56 4.60 4.65
C GLU A 87 -1.48 3.57 5.34
N VAL A 88 -2.50 4.03 6.06
CA VAL A 88 -3.55 3.15 6.62
C VAL A 88 -4.26 2.38 5.50
N VAL A 89 -4.67 3.10 4.45
CA VAL A 89 -5.31 2.50 3.28
C VAL A 89 -4.39 1.47 2.61
N GLU A 90 -3.14 1.84 2.36
CA GLU A 90 -2.13 0.95 1.78
C GLU A 90 -2.00 -0.35 2.58
N ALA A 91 -1.83 -0.26 3.90
CA ALA A 91 -1.62 -1.42 4.75
C ALA A 91 -2.82 -2.39 4.74
N HIS A 92 -4.05 -1.87 4.82
CA HIS A 92 -5.26 -2.69 4.79
C HIS A 92 -5.52 -3.31 3.41
N ILE A 93 -5.36 -2.54 2.33
CA ILE A 93 -5.55 -3.01 0.96
C ILE A 93 -4.51 -4.07 0.61
N THR A 94 -3.24 -3.83 0.94
CA THR A 94 -2.15 -4.79 0.70
C THR A 94 -2.44 -6.13 1.35
N ARG A 95 -2.87 -6.12 2.63
CA ARG A 95 -3.28 -7.33 3.35
C ARG A 95 -4.44 -8.05 2.64
N ALA A 96 -5.50 -7.33 2.27
CA ALA A 96 -6.67 -7.90 1.62
C ALA A 96 -6.29 -8.58 0.28
N ILE A 97 -5.53 -7.90 -0.57
CA ILE A 97 -5.10 -8.45 -1.87
C ILE A 97 -4.25 -9.70 -1.70
N ILE A 98 -3.27 -9.67 -0.79
CA ILE A 98 -2.39 -10.82 -0.57
C ILE A 98 -3.17 -12.02 -0.03
N ARG A 99 -4.13 -11.79 0.87
CA ARG A 99 -4.99 -12.84 1.43
C ARG A 99 -6.11 -13.31 0.49
N GLY A 100 -6.40 -12.56 -0.58
CA GLY A 100 -7.53 -12.83 -1.47
C GLY A 100 -8.88 -12.46 -0.84
N ASP A 101 -8.88 -11.55 0.12
CA ASP A 101 -10.06 -11.06 0.81
C ASP A 101 -10.67 -9.85 0.06
N ALA A 102 -11.93 -9.53 0.36
CA ALA A 102 -12.57 -8.33 -0.18
C ALA A 102 -11.86 -7.05 0.29
N LEU A 103 -11.79 -6.06 -0.60
CA LEU A 103 -11.19 -4.76 -0.26
C LEU A 103 -12.12 -3.98 0.66
N PRO A 104 -11.62 -3.39 1.77
CA PRO A 104 -12.40 -2.48 2.58
C PRO A 104 -12.73 -1.22 1.77
N THR A 105 -13.93 -0.69 1.93
CA THR A 105 -14.36 0.54 1.28
C THR A 105 -13.80 1.78 1.98
N ALA A 106 -13.68 2.90 1.26
CA ALA A 106 -13.30 4.19 1.85
C ALA A 106 -14.20 4.57 3.05
N ARG A 107 -15.50 4.23 2.97
CA ARG A 107 -16.47 4.47 4.04
C ARG A 107 -16.20 3.64 5.29
N GLU A 108 -15.91 2.35 5.14
CA GLU A 108 -15.55 1.47 6.27
C GLU A 108 -14.26 1.92 6.96
N MET A 109 -13.34 2.48 6.18
CA MET A 109 -12.08 3.03 6.68
C MET A 109 -12.20 4.45 7.25
N GLY A 110 -13.32 5.15 6.99
CA GLY A 110 -13.54 6.53 7.44
C GLY A 110 -12.66 7.57 6.74
N VAL A 111 -12.16 7.29 5.54
CA VAL A 111 -11.26 8.19 4.78
C VAL A 111 -11.97 8.79 3.57
N GLU A 112 -11.45 9.91 3.05
CA GLU A 112 -11.93 10.49 1.80
C GLU A 112 -11.59 9.61 0.59
N SER A 113 -12.42 9.65 -0.45
CA SER A 113 -12.22 8.89 -1.69
C SER A 113 -10.86 9.19 -2.34
N ALA A 114 -10.40 10.44 -2.33
CA ALA A 114 -9.09 10.80 -2.89
C ALA A 114 -7.93 10.14 -2.12
N THR A 115 -8.02 10.09 -0.79
CA THR A 115 -7.04 9.42 0.08
C THR A 115 -7.05 7.91 -0.15
N TYR A 116 -8.25 7.33 -0.30
CA TYR A 116 -8.42 5.92 -0.61
C TYR A 116 -7.76 5.55 -1.95
N LEU A 117 -8.04 6.30 -3.01
CA LEU A 117 -7.46 6.04 -4.34
C LEU A 117 -5.94 6.14 -4.34
N LYS A 118 -5.38 7.08 -3.56
CA LYS A 118 -3.92 7.17 -3.37
C LYS A 118 -3.36 5.97 -2.63
N GLY A 119 -3.97 5.54 -1.53
CA GLY A 119 -3.52 4.36 -0.80
C GLY A 119 -3.67 3.07 -1.62
N LEU A 120 -4.69 2.98 -2.48
CA LEU A 120 -4.83 1.89 -3.46
C LEU A 120 -3.68 1.88 -4.48
N ALA A 121 -3.25 3.06 -4.95
CA ALA A 121 -2.08 3.18 -5.81
C ALA A 121 -0.79 2.74 -5.10
N GLU A 122 -0.57 3.15 -3.84
CA GLU A 122 0.59 2.71 -3.05
C GLU A 122 0.56 1.20 -2.77
N ALA A 123 -0.61 0.63 -2.49
CA ALA A 123 -0.74 -0.82 -2.33
C ALA A 123 -0.32 -1.55 -3.61
N ALA A 124 -0.74 -1.08 -4.78
CA ALA A 124 -0.32 -1.64 -6.06
C ALA A 124 1.20 -1.55 -6.27
N THR A 125 1.85 -0.46 -5.83
CA THR A 125 3.32 -0.38 -5.91
C THR A 125 4.01 -1.32 -4.93
N GLU A 126 3.47 -1.51 -3.72
CA GLU A 126 4.01 -2.44 -2.72
C GLU A 126 3.88 -3.92 -3.13
N LEU A 127 2.86 -4.27 -3.93
CA LEU A 127 2.73 -5.61 -4.50
C LEU A 127 3.94 -6.02 -5.33
N ARG A 128 4.63 -5.08 -6.01
CA ARG A 128 5.89 -5.39 -6.72
C ARG A 128 6.91 -6.00 -5.78
N ARG A 129 7.08 -5.43 -4.59
CA ARG A 129 8.04 -5.95 -3.62
C ARG A 129 7.66 -7.37 -3.22
N PHE A 130 6.38 -7.61 -2.95
CA PHE A 130 5.90 -8.94 -2.59
C PHE A 130 6.10 -9.96 -3.71
N ILE A 131 5.82 -9.59 -4.96
CA ILE A 131 6.08 -10.41 -6.15
C ILE A 131 7.57 -10.78 -6.26
N LEU A 132 8.47 -9.80 -6.14
CA LEU A 132 9.91 -10.06 -6.18
C LEU A 132 10.38 -10.94 -5.02
N ASP A 133 9.79 -10.80 -3.84
CA ASP A 133 10.08 -11.63 -2.68
C ASP A 133 9.61 -13.08 -2.87
N ILE A 134 8.49 -13.31 -3.55
CA ILE A 134 8.03 -14.64 -3.97
C ILE A 134 9.02 -15.24 -4.98
N MET A 135 9.38 -14.48 -6.02
CA MET A 135 10.26 -14.95 -7.09
C MET A 135 11.68 -15.32 -6.62
N ARG A 136 12.14 -14.78 -5.48
CA ARG A 136 13.43 -15.14 -4.87
C ARG A 136 13.41 -16.48 -4.14
N ARG A 137 12.23 -17.04 -3.84
CA ARG A 137 12.13 -18.37 -3.22
C ARG A 137 12.37 -19.42 -4.31
N GLU A 138 13.08 -20.50 -3.97
CA GLU A 138 13.55 -21.51 -4.93
C GLU A 138 12.41 -22.33 -5.58
N ASP A 139 11.20 -22.24 -5.03
CA ASP A 139 10.01 -22.85 -5.61
C ASP A 139 9.65 -22.10 -6.91
N GLY A 140 9.52 -22.87 -8.00
CA GLY A 140 9.20 -22.36 -9.33
C GLY A 140 8.00 -21.42 -9.40
N HIS A 141 7.79 -20.83 -10.58
CA HIS A 141 6.74 -19.86 -10.91
C HIS A 141 5.51 -19.96 -10.04
N SER A 142 5.34 -18.97 -9.18
CA SER A 142 4.26 -18.95 -8.23
C SER A 142 3.03 -18.36 -8.90
N GLN A 143 1.97 -19.15 -9.00
CA GLN A 143 0.63 -18.68 -9.35
C GLN A 143 0.20 -17.48 -8.49
N GLU A 144 0.74 -17.36 -7.28
CA GLU A 144 0.54 -16.18 -6.44
C GLU A 144 1.16 -14.92 -7.02
N ALA A 145 2.37 -14.99 -7.61
CA ALA A 145 3.01 -13.84 -8.24
C ALA A 145 2.23 -13.37 -9.48
N GLU A 146 1.72 -14.31 -10.28
CA GLU A 146 0.85 -14.00 -11.42
C GLU A 146 -0.47 -13.35 -10.96
N ARG A 147 -1.15 -13.93 -9.97
CA ARG A 147 -2.37 -13.35 -9.37
C ARG A 147 -2.16 -11.94 -8.82
N LEU A 148 -1.02 -11.68 -8.18
CA LEU A 148 -0.69 -10.35 -7.67
C LEU A 148 -0.38 -9.36 -8.79
N LEU A 149 0.26 -9.81 -9.88
CA LEU A 149 0.47 -8.98 -11.06
C LEU A 149 -0.87 -8.61 -11.74
N GLU A 150 -1.81 -9.55 -11.82
CA GLU A 150 -3.18 -9.30 -12.30
C GLU A 150 -3.91 -8.29 -11.41
N ALA A 151 -3.73 -8.37 -10.08
CA ALA A 151 -4.29 -7.38 -9.16
C ALA A 151 -3.70 -5.98 -9.40
N MET A 152 -2.40 -5.85 -9.67
CA MET A 152 -1.79 -4.57 -10.04
C MET A 152 -2.39 -4.00 -11.33
N ASP A 153 -2.60 -4.85 -12.34
CA ASP A 153 -3.19 -4.47 -13.63
C ASP A 153 -4.64 -3.99 -13.46
N ALA A 154 -5.45 -4.75 -12.72
CA ALA A 154 -6.83 -4.38 -12.41
C ALA A 154 -6.92 -3.05 -11.65
N ILE A 155 -6.01 -2.80 -10.70
CA ILE A 155 -5.94 -1.51 -9.99
C ILE A 155 -5.61 -0.39 -10.97
N TYR A 156 -4.59 -0.56 -11.80
CA TYR A 156 -4.22 0.45 -12.80
C TYR A 156 -5.38 0.80 -13.73
N ASP A 157 -6.09 -0.20 -14.25
CA ASP A 157 -7.25 -0.01 -15.13
C ASP A 157 -8.38 0.77 -14.45
N GLN A 158 -8.63 0.53 -13.17
CA GLN A 158 -9.61 1.32 -12.41
C GLN A 158 -9.11 2.75 -12.17
N LEU A 159 -7.84 2.93 -11.80
CA LEU A 159 -7.27 4.24 -11.50
C LEU A 159 -7.25 5.17 -12.73
N VAL A 160 -6.92 4.65 -13.91
CA VAL A 160 -6.90 5.45 -15.15
C VAL A 160 -8.29 5.90 -15.60
N ALA A 161 -9.35 5.18 -15.20
CA ALA A 161 -10.73 5.53 -15.52
C ALA A 161 -11.28 6.72 -14.72
N PHE A 162 -10.59 7.17 -13.65
CA PHE A 162 -10.99 8.35 -12.89
C PHE A 162 -10.62 9.66 -13.62
N ASP A 163 -11.47 10.08 -14.56
CA ASP A 163 -11.32 11.35 -15.27
C ASP A 163 -11.92 12.54 -14.49
N PHE A 164 -11.21 12.95 -13.43
CA PHE A 164 -11.56 14.13 -12.63
C PHE A 164 -10.39 15.10 -12.55
N PRO A 165 -10.66 16.41 -12.31
CA PRO A 165 -9.60 17.39 -12.10
C PRO A 165 -8.68 17.01 -10.93
N ASP A 166 -7.39 17.30 -11.07
CA ASP A 166 -6.39 16.99 -10.02
C ASP A 166 -6.69 17.66 -8.67
N ALA A 167 -7.40 18.79 -8.67
CA ALA A 167 -7.85 19.44 -7.44
C ALA A 167 -8.81 18.57 -6.62
N LEU A 168 -9.62 17.73 -7.28
CA LEU A 168 -10.57 16.83 -6.63
C LEU A 168 -9.90 15.52 -6.22
N THR A 169 -9.03 14.97 -7.07
CA THR A 169 -8.34 13.68 -6.81
C THR A 169 -7.05 13.85 -6.00
N ARG A 170 -6.68 15.10 -5.70
CA ARG A 170 -5.44 15.50 -5.04
C ARG A 170 -4.18 15.00 -5.77
N GLY A 171 -4.18 14.98 -7.10
CA GLY A 171 -3.04 14.58 -7.93
C GLY A 171 -2.92 13.07 -8.19
N LEU A 172 -4.05 12.39 -8.36
CA LEU A 172 -4.10 10.94 -8.63
C LEU A 172 -3.40 10.55 -9.95
N ARG A 173 -3.43 11.41 -10.97
CA ARG A 173 -2.81 11.13 -12.28
C ARG A 173 -1.33 10.78 -12.16
N ARG A 174 -0.58 11.57 -11.37
CA ARG A 174 0.84 11.32 -11.11
C ARG A 174 1.07 9.95 -10.44
N GLN A 175 0.20 9.55 -9.51
CA GLN A 175 0.33 8.25 -8.85
C GLN A 175 -0.02 7.10 -9.78
N THR A 176 -1.02 7.29 -10.65
CA THR A 176 -1.39 6.32 -11.68
C THR A 176 -0.23 6.08 -12.66
N ASP A 177 0.51 7.13 -13.03
CA ASP A 177 1.73 7.02 -13.84
C ASP A 177 2.85 6.22 -13.15
N VAL A 178 3.01 6.40 -11.83
CA VAL A 178 3.95 5.61 -11.04
C VAL A 178 3.54 4.14 -11.05
N VAL A 179 2.26 3.83 -10.80
CA VAL A 179 1.72 2.46 -10.85
C VAL A 179 1.99 1.83 -12.21
N ARG A 180 1.73 2.53 -13.32
CA ARG A 180 2.03 2.05 -14.68
C ARG A 180 3.49 1.63 -14.83
N GLY A 181 4.43 2.51 -14.48
CA GLY A 181 5.86 2.23 -14.62
C GLY A 181 6.34 1.11 -13.68
N VAL A 182 5.70 0.92 -12.53
CA VAL A 182 5.99 -0.20 -11.62
C VAL A 182 5.42 -1.51 -12.18
N LEU A 183 4.18 -1.50 -12.66
CA LEU A 183 3.48 -2.63 -13.29
C LEU A 183 4.24 -3.17 -14.51
N GLU A 184 4.64 -2.30 -15.44
CA GLU A 184 5.37 -2.69 -16.65
C GLU A 184 6.69 -3.37 -16.32
N ARG A 185 7.45 -2.83 -15.36
CA ARG A 185 8.70 -3.45 -14.89
C ARG A 185 8.45 -4.79 -14.23
N THR A 186 7.41 -4.92 -13.40
CA THR A 186 7.10 -6.18 -12.71
C THR A 186 6.69 -7.27 -13.70
N ARG A 187 5.91 -6.92 -14.72
CA ARG A 187 5.56 -7.82 -15.82
C ARG A 187 6.81 -8.30 -16.57
N GLY A 188 7.75 -7.39 -16.85
CA GLY A 188 9.04 -7.72 -17.47
C GLY A 188 9.86 -8.71 -16.63
N ASP A 189 10.04 -8.41 -15.35
CA ASP A 189 10.81 -9.26 -14.41
C ASP A 189 10.20 -10.67 -14.30
N LEU A 190 8.87 -10.76 -14.13
CA LEU A 190 8.17 -12.05 -14.02
C LEU A 190 8.31 -12.88 -15.30
N THR A 191 8.11 -12.25 -16.46
CA THR A 191 8.27 -12.92 -17.76
C THR A 191 9.70 -13.43 -17.97
N GLN A 192 10.71 -12.65 -17.57
CA GLN A 192 12.10 -13.05 -17.68
C GLN A 192 12.40 -14.26 -16.77
N SER A 193 11.92 -14.23 -15.54
CA SER A 193 12.06 -15.35 -14.61
C SER A 193 11.40 -16.61 -15.15
N LEU A 194 10.22 -16.52 -15.79
CA LEU A 194 9.52 -17.67 -16.37
C LEU A 194 10.36 -18.36 -17.42
N ARG A 195 10.90 -17.57 -18.34
CA ARG A 195 11.75 -18.07 -19.42
C ARG A 195 13.02 -18.71 -18.88
N GLN A 196 13.61 -18.14 -17.83
CA GLN A 196 14.80 -18.71 -17.18
C GLN A 196 14.50 -20.08 -16.54
N GLN A 197 13.36 -20.22 -15.85
CA GLN A 197 12.96 -21.50 -15.26
C GLN A 197 12.62 -22.57 -16.31
N GLN A 198 11.94 -22.17 -17.39
CA GLN A 198 11.67 -23.07 -18.53
C GLN A 198 12.98 -23.57 -19.17
N LEU A 199 13.97 -22.68 -19.34
CA LEU A 199 15.28 -23.05 -19.85
C LEU A 199 16.03 -24.00 -18.90
N GLN A 200 16.06 -23.70 -17.60
CA GLN A 200 16.67 -24.59 -16.59
C GLN A 200 16.02 -25.97 -16.60
N SER A 201 14.69 -26.03 -16.70
CA SER A 201 13.94 -27.29 -16.79
C SER A 201 14.28 -28.08 -18.06
N ALA A 202 14.39 -27.41 -19.20
CA ALA A 202 14.78 -28.04 -20.46
C ALA A 202 16.21 -28.59 -20.42
N LEU A 203 17.14 -27.85 -19.80
CA LEU A 203 18.52 -28.31 -19.59
C LEU A 203 18.58 -29.54 -18.67
N ALA A 204 17.85 -29.54 -17.55
CA ALA A 204 17.76 -30.69 -16.65
C ALA A 204 17.09 -31.92 -17.28
N GLN A 205 16.15 -31.72 -18.23
CA GLN A 205 15.58 -32.81 -19.02
C GLN A 205 16.58 -33.37 -20.03
N LEU A 206 17.37 -32.48 -20.68
CA LEU A 206 18.41 -32.89 -21.62
C LEU A 206 19.53 -33.68 -20.91
N GLU A 207 19.99 -33.22 -19.75
CA GLU A 207 21.01 -33.90 -18.94
C GLU A 207 20.57 -35.33 -18.58
N ARG A 208 19.35 -35.49 -18.06
CA ARG A 208 18.78 -36.82 -17.77
C ARG A 208 18.76 -37.74 -18.99
N ARG A 209 18.34 -37.24 -20.15
CA ARG A 209 18.32 -38.04 -21.40
C ARG A 209 19.71 -38.46 -21.85
N LEU A 210 20.73 -37.64 -21.63
CA LEU A 210 22.12 -37.97 -21.97
C LEU A 210 22.69 -39.03 -21.03
N ASP A 211 22.36 -38.95 -19.73
CA ASP A 211 22.77 -39.95 -18.75
C ASP A 211 22.12 -41.32 -19.02
N ASP A 212 20.82 -41.34 -19.34
CA ASP A 212 20.09 -42.56 -19.73
C ASP A 212 20.70 -43.19 -20.99
N ALA A 213 21.05 -42.39 -21.99
CA ALA A 213 21.66 -42.86 -23.23
C ALA A 213 23.06 -43.46 -23.00
N ARG A 214 23.84 -42.90 -22.07
CA ARG A 214 25.15 -43.43 -21.67
C ARG A 214 25.03 -44.74 -20.90
N ALA A 215 24.06 -44.83 -19.99
CA ALA A 215 23.80 -46.05 -19.23
C ALA A 215 23.37 -47.21 -20.14
N GLY A 216 22.58 -46.94 -21.18
CA GLY A 216 22.13 -47.94 -22.15
C GLY A 216 23.19 -48.43 -23.14
N GLN A 217 24.35 -47.77 -23.27
CA GLN A 217 25.48 -48.21 -24.11
C GLN A 217 26.53 -49.02 -23.35
N ALA A 218 26.45 -49.04 -22.01
CA ALA A 218 27.41 -49.73 -21.14
C ALA A 218 26.95 -51.13 -20.66
N GLY A 219 25.76 -51.59 -21.08
CA GLY A 219 25.21 -52.92 -20.82
C GLY A 219 24.97 -53.69 -22.11
#